data_AF-A0A0B2PVW0-F1
#
_entry.id   AF-A0A0B2PVW0-F1
#
_cell.length_a   1.000
_cell.length_b   1.000
_cell.length_c   1.000
_cell.angle_alpha   90.00
_cell.angle_beta   90.00
_cell.angle_gamma   90.00
#
_symmetry.space_group_name_H-M   'P 1'
#
loop_
_entity.id
_entity.type
_entity.pdbx_description
1 polymer ?
#
loop_
_entity_poly.entity_id
_entity_poly.type
_entity_poly.pdbx_seq_one_letter_code
_entity_poly.pdbx_strand_id
1 'polypeptide(L)'
;GLWCVLGDFNSIRHQDERVSAAQFVGPDPSISEFNSWISEMALEEVRSIGRKFTWFRPNGSAMSRLDRFLLSDEWFLQWPDSTQFVLDRDFSDHCPILLKSKNIDWGPKPFKVMDWWLKDKGFQQLVEQKWGNYHPPGWGGFVLNHKIKHLKQSIK
;
A
#
# COMPACT_ATOMS: atom_id res chain seq x y z
N GLY A 1 -14.43 -4.67 11.13
CA GLY A 1 -14.91 -3.41 10.53
C GLY A 1 -13.72 -2.58 10.10
N LEU A 2 -13.87 -1.57 9.22
CA LEU A 2 -12.73 -0.81 8.68
C LEU A 2 -12.11 0.12 9.74
N TRP A 3 -11.12 -0.39 10.48
CA TRP A 3 -10.43 0.34 11.54
C TRP A 3 -8.98 0.63 11.18
N CYS A 4 -8.56 1.84 11.52
CA CYS A 4 -7.18 2.30 11.51
C CYS A 4 -6.93 2.99 12.84
N VAL A 5 -6.11 2.38 13.68
CA VAL A 5 -5.68 2.93 14.97
C VAL A 5 -4.27 3.46 14.79
N LEU A 6 -4.07 4.74 15.13
CA LEU A 6 -2.78 5.39 14.94
C LEU A 6 -2.43 6.31 16.11
N GLY A 7 -1.12 6.48 16.33
CA GLY A 7 -0.59 7.45 17.28
C GLY A 7 0.63 6.94 18.02
N ASP A 8 1.00 7.68 19.06
CA ASP A 8 2.00 7.30 20.05
C ASP A 8 1.37 6.39 21.11
N PHE A 9 1.78 5.12 21.11
CA PHE A 9 1.31 4.13 22.08
C PHE A 9 2.17 4.09 23.36
N ASN A 10 3.27 4.84 23.41
CA ASN A 10 4.26 4.80 24.48
C ASN A 10 4.78 3.38 24.83
N SER A 11 4.62 2.43 23.92
CA SER A 11 4.91 1.00 24.12
C SER A 11 5.64 0.41 22.92
N ILE A 12 6.58 -0.49 23.19
CA ILE A 12 7.29 -1.26 22.17
C ILE A 12 6.69 -2.67 22.06
N ARG A 13 6.76 -3.28 20.88
CA ARG A 13 6.30 -4.67 20.62
C ARG A 13 7.43 -5.68 20.76
N HIS A 14 8.66 -5.25 20.53
CA HIS A 14 9.85 -6.09 20.61
C HIS A 14 11.00 -5.36 21.29
N GLN A 15 11.89 -6.11 21.94
CA GLN A 15 13.03 -5.52 22.68
C GLN A 15 13.97 -4.71 21.77
N ASP A 16 14.12 -5.12 20.50
CA ASP A 16 15.00 -4.46 19.53
C ASP A 16 14.45 -3.13 18.98
N GLU A 17 13.22 -2.79 19.37
CA GLU A 17 12.59 -1.52 19.09
C GLU A 17 12.93 -0.44 20.12
N ARG A 18 13.77 -0.76 21.11
CA ARG A 18 14.34 0.19 22.06
C ARG A 18 15.85 0.02 22.15
N VAL A 19 16.56 1.15 22.05
CA VAL A 19 17.99 1.23 22.31
C VAL A 19 18.21 2.29 23.38
N SER A 20 18.87 1.94 24.47
CA SER A 20 19.26 2.86 25.53
C SER A 20 20.47 2.33 26.29
N ALA A 21 21.32 3.22 26.80
CA ALA A 21 22.49 2.83 27.62
C ALA A 21 22.11 2.02 28.88
N ALA A 22 20.93 2.27 29.44
CA ALA A 22 20.36 1.51 30.55
C ALA A 22 19.51 0.34 30.04
N GLN A 23 20.06 -0.48 29.13
CA GLN A 23 19.33 -1.64 28.60
C GLN A 23 18.80 -2.48 29.78
N PHE A 24 17.47 -2.49 29.93
CA PHE A 24 16.80 -3.40 30.84
C PHE A 24 17.18 -4.82 30.42
N VAL A 25 17.88 -5.54 31.30
CA VAL A 25 18.38 -6.91 31.08
C VAL A 25 17.27 -7.96 31.33
N GLY A 26 16.02 -7.52 31.56
CA GLY A 26 14.88 -8.38 31.86
C GLY A 26 13.71 -8.19 30.89
N PRO A 27 12.78 -9.17 30.81
CA PRO A 27 11.56 -9.04 30.04
C PRO A 27 10.70 -7.89 30.58
N ASP A 28 10.31 -6.95 29.71
CA ASP A 28 9.40 -5.86 30.03
C ASP A 28 7.94 -6.35 29.88
N PRO A 29 7.16 -6.47 30.98
CA PRO A 29 5.79 -6.99 30.93
C PRO A 29 4.86 -6.17 30.02
N SER A 30 5.13 -4.87 29.87
CA SER A 30 4.33 -3.99 29.02
C SER A 30 4.35 -4.43 27.55
N ILE A 31 5.42 -5.10 27.11
CA ILE A 31 5.51 -5.66 25.76
C ILE A 31 4.47 -6.76 25.55
N SER A 32 4.32 -7.66 26.54
CA SER A 32 3.35 -8.74 26.46
C SER A 32 1.91 -8.23 26.55
N GLU A 33 1.65 -7.24 27.40
CA GLU A 33 0.34 -6.60 27.53
C GLU A 33 -0.05 -5.88 26.23
N PHE A 34 0.87 -5.12 25.64
CA PHE A 34 0.61 -4.39 24.40
C PHE A 34 0.35 -5.33 23.23
N ASN A 35 1.14 -6.40 23.07
CA ASN A 35 0.89 -7.40 22.01
C ASN A 35 -0.41 -8.18 22.24
N SER A 36 -0.79 -8.44 23.49
CA SER A 36 -2.07 -9.09 23.81
C SER A 36 -3.24 -8.18 23.41
N TRP A 37 -3.18 -6.89 23.77
CA TRP A 37 -4.19 -5.92 23.36
C TRP A 37 -4.32 -5.80 21.83
N ILE A 38 -3.21 -5.76 21.09
CA ILE A 38 -3.23 -5.76 19.61
C ILE A 38 -3.98 -7.00 19.09
N SER A 39 -3.68 -8.17 19.64
CA SER A 39 -4.29 -9.44 19.25
C SER A 39 -5.78 -9.50 19.61
N GLU A 40 -6.17 -9.05 20.79
CA GLU A 40 -7.58 -9.02 21.26
C GLU A 40 -8.43 -8.10 20.39
N MET A 41 -7.84 -7.01 19.90
CA MET A 41 -8.51 -6.06 19.01
C MET A 41 -8.53 -6.51 17.54
N ALA A 42 -7.95 -7.68 17.21
CA ALA A 42 -7.78 -8.18 15.85
C ALA A 42 -7.15 -7.13 14.91
N LEU A 43 -6.08 -6.50 15.39
CA LEU A 43 -5.32 -5.52 14.63
C LEU A 43 -3.98 -6.10 14.19
N GLU A 44 -3.53 -5.72 13.00
CA GLU A 44 -2.19 -6.05 12.51
C GLU A 44 -1.37 -4.76 12.35
N GLU A 45 -0.08 -4.86 12.68
CA GLU A 45 0.85 -3.78 12.40
C GLU A 45 1.22 -3.76 10.92
N VAL A 46 1.10 -2.60 10.32
CA VAL A 46 1.45 -2.43 8.92
C VAL A 46 2.96 -2.45 8.71
N ARG A 47 3.41 -2.90 7.53
CA ARG A 47 4.82 -2.83 7.14
C ARG A 47 5.33 -1.38 7.22
N SER A 48 6.50 -1.19 7.86
CA SER A 48 7.14 0.12 7.98
C SER A 48 8.37 0.28 7.10
N ILE A 49 8.53 1.46 6.50
CA ILE A 49 9.64 1.87 5.63
C ILE A 49 10.22 3.20 6.15
N GLY A 50 11.53 3.39 6.01
CA GLY A 50 12.23 4.60 6.44
C GLY A 50 13.04 4.36 7.71
N ARG A 51 12.98 5.29 8.67
CA ARG A 51 13.70 5.17 9.94
C ARG A 51 13.15 4.00 10.78
N LYS A 52 14.05 3.31 11.49
CA LYS A 52 13.68 2.19 12.39
C LYS A 52 12.92 2.66 13.64
N PHE A 53 13.28 3.83 14.18
CA PHE A 53 12.73 4.38 15.42
C PHE A 53 11.90 5.62 15.11
N THR A 54 10.87 5.85 15.92
CA THR A 54 9.95 6.99 15.78
C THR A 54 10.13 8.01 16.89
N TRP A 55 10.80 7.67 17.98
CA TRP A 55 11.10 8.58 19.08
C TRP A 55 12.57 8.55 19.42
N PHE A 56 13.11 9.70 19.80
CA PHE A 56 14.51 9.90 20.14
C PHE A 56 14.63 10.85 21.33
N ARG A 57 15.30 10.41 22.37
CA ARG A 57 15.65 11.30 23.48
C ARG A 57 16.49 12.47 22.96
N PRO A 58 16.26 13.72 23.41
CA PRO A 58 16.96 14.91 22.87
C PRO A 58 18.48 14.82 22.88
N ASN A 59 19.06 14.15 23.88
CA ASN A 59 20.51 13.95 24.01
C ASN A 59 21.05 12.73 23.23
N GLY A 60 20.21 12.04 22.44
CA GLY A 60 20.58 10.88 21.63
C GLY A 60 20.86 9.58 22.41
N SER A 61 20.75 9.59 23.74
CA SER A 61 21.10 8.43 24.58
C SER A 61 20.08 7.28 24.53
N ALA A 62 18.88 7.55 24.00
CA ALA A 62 17.85 6.54 23.84
C ALA A 62 17.00 6.82 22.59
N MET A 63 16.52 5.75 21.97
CA MET A 63 15.58 5.78 20.86
C MET A 63 14.59 4.62 21.00
N SER A 64 13.35 4.83 20.57
CA SER A 64 12.29 3.81 20.64
C SER A 64 11.34 3.92 19.45
N ARG A 65 10.67 2.82 19.11
CA ARG A 65 9.56 2.83 18.15
C ARG A 65 8.24 2.83 18.92
N LEU A 66 7.60 3.99 19.00
CA LEU A 66 6.39 4.22 19.80
C LEU A 66 5.17 4.56 18.93
N ASP A 67 5.40 5.08 17.71
CA ASP A 67 4.36 5.58 16.82
C ASP A 67 4.05 4.55 15.72
N ARG A 68 2.78 4.15 15.61
CA ARG A 68 2.37 3.05 14.71
C ARG A 68 1.01 3.27 14.08
N PHE A 69 0.81 2.64 12.93
CA PHE A 69 -0.50 2.31 12.38
C PHE A 69 -0.80 0.82 12.63
N LEU A 70 -1.94 0.56 13.26
CA LEU A 70 -2.50 -0.77 13.51
C LEU A 70 -3.85 -0.85 12.79
N LEU A 71 -4.00 -1.84 11.91
CA LEU A 71 -5.10 -1.89 10.95
C LEU A 71 -5.89 -3.19 11.13
N SER A 72 -7.21 -3.12 10.98
CA SER A 72 -8.07 -4.30 10.94
C SER A 72 -7.88 -5.10 9.65
N ASP A 73 -8.19 -6.39 9.65
CA ASP A 73 -8.21 -7.23 8.45
C ASP A 73 -9.06 -6.64 7.31
N GLU A 74 -10.23 -6.05 7.61
CA GLU A 74 -11.06 -5.46 6.56
C GLU A 74 -10.39 -4.26 5.88
N TRP A 75 -9.48 -3.56 6.56
CA TRP A 75 -8.69 -2.49 5.95
C TRP A 75 -7.76 -3.06 4.87
N PHE A 76 -7.09 -4.17 5.17
CA PHE A 76 -6.20 -4.83 4.21
C PHE A 76 -6.95 -5.41 3.02
N LEU A 77 -8.21 -5.80 3.17
CA LEU A 77 -9.06 -6.20 2.04
C LEU A 77 -9.29 -5.05 1.04
N GLN A 78 -9.38 -3.80 1.52
CA GLN A 78 -9.56 -2.61 0.67
C GLN A 78 -8.22 -2.05 0.17
N TRP A 79 -7.19 -2.09 1.01
CA TRP A 79 -5.89 -1.47 0.78
C TRP A 79 -4.76 -2.42 1.16
N PRO A 80 -4.56 -3.52 0.40
CA PRO A 80 -3.60 -4.57 0.76
C PRO A 80 -2.14 -4.08 0.79
N ASP A 81 -1.82 -3.07 -0.03
CA ASP A 81 -0.48 -2.47 -0.11
C ASP A 81 -0.28 -1.32 0.90
N SER A 82 -1.10 -1.26 1.96
CA SER A 82 -0.92 -0.26 3.03
C SER A 82 0.48 -0.40 3.65
N THR A 83 1.17 0.72 3.81
CA THR A 83 2.55 0.79 4.29
C THR A 83 2.74 2.07 5.09
N GLN A 84 3.38 1.96 6.25
CA GLN A 84 3.79 3.09 7.08
C GLN A 84 5.15 3.58 6.61
N PHE A 85 5.29 4.90 6.49
CA PHE A 85 6.53 5.58 6.22
C PHE A 85 6.92 6.39 7.45
N VAL A 86 8.09 6.14 8.02
CA VAL A 86 8.67 6.98 9.07
C VAL A 86 9.50 8.06 8.40
N LEU A 87 9.05 9.31 8.51
CA LEU A 87 9.63 10.47 7.86
C LEU A 87 10.81 11.02 8.68
N ASP A 88 11.53 11.97 8.08
CA ASP A 88 12.63 12.65 8.77
C ASP A 88 12.10 13.47 9.96
N ARG A 89 12.90 13.44 11.04
CA ARG A 89 12.64 14.20 12.26
C ARG A 89 13.05 15.64 12.06
N ASP A 90 12.19 16.56 12.48
CA ASP A 90 12.48 17.99 12.50
C ASP A 90 12.68 18.45 13.96
N PHE A 91 11.76 19.26 14.52
CA PHE A 91 11.88 19.84 15.86
C PHE A 91 11.36 18.96 17.01
N SER A 92 10.50 17.98 16.74
CA SER A 92 9.96 17.07 17.76
C SER A 92 10.99 15.98 18.11
N ASP A 93 10.90 15.44 19.32
CA ASP A 93 11.55 14.18 19.68
C ASP A 93 10.93 12.97 18.96
N HIS A 94 9.74 13.13 18.36
CA HIS A 94 9.11 12.16 17.47
C HIS A 94 9.38 12.43 15.97
N CYS A 95 9.44 11.34 15.20
CA CYS A 95 9.40 11.32 13.74
C CYS A 95 7.94 11.23 13.28
N PRO A 96 7.49 12.09 12.34
CA PRO A 96 6.19 11.92 11.72
C PRO A 96 6.05 10.56 11.02
N ILE A 97 4.88 9.93 11.13
CA ILE A 97 4.55 8.70 10.41
C ILE A 97 3.43 8.93 9.40
N LEU A 98 3.49 8.25 8.27
CA LEU A 98 2.56 8.41 7.15
C LEU A 98 2.09 7.06 6.64
N LEU A 99 0.78 6.82 6.66
CA LEU A 99 0.18 5.64 6.04
C LEU A 99 -0.10 5.93 4.56
N LYS A 100 0.42 5.09 3.67
CA LYS A 100 0.12 5.10 2.23
C LYS A 100 -0.30 3.72 1.80
N SER A 101 -1.32 3.63 0.96
CA SER A 101 -1.60 2.43 0.18
C SER A 101 -1.43 2.75 -1.30
N LYS A 102 -0.92 1.79 -2.08
CA LYS A 102 -0.86 1.92 -3.54
C LYS A 102 -2.26 1.81 -4.13
N ASN A 103 -3.03 2.88 -4.05
CA ASN A 103 -4.19 3.07 -4.91
C ASN A 103 -3.81 4.08 -6.00
N ILE A 104 -2.90 3.65 -6.88
CA ILE A 104 -2.52 4.48 -8.02
C ILE A 104 -3.55 4.25 -9.12
N ASP A 105 -4.55 5.11 -9.16
CA ASP A 105 -5.41 5.25 -10.33
C ASP A 105 -4.61 5.94 -11.44
N TRP A 106 -3.99 5.14 -12.32
CA TRP A 106 -3.34 5.64 -13.54
C TRP A 106 -4.35 6.09 -14.61
N GLY A 107 -5.63 6.20 -14.27
CA GLY A 107 -6.72 6.38 -15.20
C GLY A 107 -7.08 5.08 -15.94
N PRO A 108 -7.91 5.18 -17.00
CA PRO A 108 -8.31 4.04 -17.79
C PRO A 108 -7.10 3.27 -18.34
N LYS A 109 -7.00 1.97 -18.05
CA LYS A 109 -5.93 1.11 -18.58
C LYS A 109 -5.87 1.23 -20.11
N PRO A 110 -4.72 1.61 -20.71
CA PRO A 110 -4.62 1.74 -22.16
C PRO A 110 -4.79 0.38 -22.83
N PHE A 111 -5.38 0.36 -24.01
CA PHE A 111 -5.38 -0.82 -24.86
C PHE A 111 -3.97 -1.06 -25.40
N LYS A 112 -3.44 -2.27 -25.18
CA LYS A 112 -2.12 -2.70 -25.64
C LYS A 112 -2.29 -3.91 -26.54
N VAL A 113 -1.53 -3.93 -27.62
CA VAL A 113 -1.34 -5.06 -28.52
C VAL A 113 0.14 -5.45 -28.48
N MET A 114 0.45 -6.70 -28.83
CA MET A 114 1.84 -7.11 -28.98
C MET A 114 2.42 -6.52 -30.27
N ASP A 115 3.62 -5.97 -30.23
CA ASP A 115 4.27 -5.35 -31.41
C ASP A 115 4.39 -6.32 -32.59
N TRP A 116 4.51 -7.62 -32.33
CA TRP A 116 4.59 -8.63 -33.38
C TRP A 116 3.28 -8.76 -34.17
N TRP A 117 2.11 -8.49 -33.57
CA TRP A 117 0.84 -8.48 -34.29
C TRP A 117 0.81 -7.41 -35.36
N LEU A 118 1.45 -6.25 -35.12
CA LEU A 118 1.55 -5.20 -36.13
C LEU A 118 2.41 -5.60 -37.33
N LYS A 119 3.24 -6.65 -37.19
CA LYS A 119 4.06 -7.23 -38.25
C LYS A 119 3.40 -8.44 -38.91
N ASP A 120 2.33 -8.98 -38.31
CA ASP A 120 1.57 -10.08 -38.87
C ASP A 120 0.70 -9.58 -40.04
N LYS A 121 0.79 -10.27 -41.18
CA LYS A 121 0.07 -9.86 -42.41
C LYS A 121 -1.44 -9.95 -42.28
N GLY A 122 -1.96 -10.82 -41.40
CA GLY A 122 -3.39 -11.02 -41.16
C GLY A 122 -3.98 -10.06 -40.13
N PHE A 123 -3.15 -9.38 -39.33
CA PHE A 123 -3.64 -8.52 -38.26
C PHE A 123 -4.45 -7.33 -38.76
N GLN A 124 -3.98 -6.63 -39.80
CA GLN A 124 -4.71 -5.51 -40.38
C GLN A 124 -6.10 -5.95 -40.88
N GLN A 125 -6.16 -7.08 -41.59
CA GLN A 125 -7.39 -7.64 -42.14
C GLN A 125 -8.35 -8.05 -41.02
N LEU A 126 -7.84 -8.63 -39.94
CA LEU A 126 -8.63 -8.95 -38.75
C LEU A 126 -9.25 -7.69 -38.13
N VAL A 127 -8.47 -6.62 -37.98
CA VAL A 127 -8.97 -5.35 -37.42
C VAL A 127 -10.07 -4.77 -38.31
N GLU A 128 -9.84 -4.67 -39.61
CA GLU A 128 -10.82 -4.19 -40.60
C GLU A 128 -12.11 -5.01 -40.56
N GLN A 129 -12.00 -6.34 -40.57
CA GLN A 129 -13.15 -7.24 -40.50
C GLN A 129 -13.93 -7.06 -39.19
N LYS A 130 -13.26 -7.04 -38.04
CA LYS A 130 -13.94 -6.93 -36.73
C LYS A 130 -14.56 -5.56 -36.52
N TRP A 131 -13.91 -4.50 -36.98
CA TRP A 131 -14.43 -3.14 -36.84
C TRP A 131 -15.51 -2.82 -37.87
N GLY A 132 -15.49 -3.45 -39.05
CA GLY A 132 -16.54 -3.36 -40.06
C GLY A 132 -17.78 -4.18 -39.71
N ASN A 133 -17.66 -5.23 -38.90
CA ASN A 133 -18.79 -6.05 -38.48
C ASN A 133 -19.44 -5.60 -37.16
N TYR A 134 -18.90 -4.57 -36.49
CA TYR A 134 -19.37 -4.13 -35.18
C TYR A 134 -19.60 -2.61 -35.14
N HIS A 135 -20.88 -2.22 -35.03
CA HIS A 135 -21.32 -0.81 -35.07
C HIS A 135 -22.13 -0.46 -33.82
N PRO A 136 -21.48 -0.27 -32.66
CA PRO A 136 -22.16 0.19 -31.46
C PRO A 136 -22.70 1.62 -31.68
N PRO A 137 -23.94 1.93 -31.22
CA PRO A 137 -24.47 3.29 -31.30
C PRO A 137 -23.79 4.20 -30.27
N GLY A 138 -23.72 5.50 -30.55
CA GLY A 138 -23.21 6.50 -29.59
C GLY A 138 -22.19 7.47 -30.20
N TRP A 139 -21.61 8.33 -29.36
CA TRP A 139 -20.60 9.30 -29.78
C TRP A 139 -19.26 8.61 -30.11
N GLY A 140 -18.43 9.25 -30.94
CA GLY A 140 -17.23 8.63 -31.52
C GLY A 140 -16.28 7.97 -30.51
N GLY A 141 -16.06 8.57 -29.33
CA GLY A 141 -15.22 7.98 -28.28
C GLY A 141 -15.82 6.73 -27.65
N PHE A 142 -17.16 6.68 -27.49
CA PHE A 142 -17.86 5.47 -27.06
C PHE A 142 -17.74 4.36 -28.09
N VAL A 143 -17.94 4.69 -29.37
CA VAL A 143 -17.81 3.74 -30.49
C VAL A 143 -16.39 3.16 -30.54
N LEU A 144 -15.36 4.01 -30.44
CA LEU A 144 -13.97 3.60 -30.44
C LEU A 144 -13.64 2.67 -29.27
N ASN A 145 -14.04 3.04 -28.04
CA ASN A 145 -13.82 2.22 -26.85
C ASN A 145 -14.45 0.82 -26.99
N HIS A 146 -15.68 0.76 -27.48
CA HIS A 146 -16.37 -0.51 -27.71
C HIS A 146 -15.72 -1.34 -28.82
N LYS A 147 -15.30 -0.73 -29.94
CA LYS A 147 -14.56 -1.43 -31.01
C LYS A 147 -13.24 -2.01 -30.51
N ILE A 148 -12.50 -1.27 -29.69
CA ILE A 148 -11.27 -1.74 -29.06
C ILE A 148 -11.52 -2.94 -28.12
N LYS A 149 -12.56 -2.86 -27.28
CA LYS A 149 -12.97 -3.98 -26.39
C LYS A 149 -13.36 -5.23 -27.19
N HIS A 150 -14.12 -5.06 -28.28
CA HIS A 150 -14.54 -6.15 -29.15
C HIS A 150 -13.35 -6.80 -29.88
N LEU A 151 -12.43 -5.98 -30.40
CA LEU A 151 -11.20 -6.46 -31.02
C LEU A 151 -10.37 -7.29 -30.02
N LYS A 152 -10.23 -6.83 -28.77
CA LYS A 152 -9.50 -7.55 -27.72
C LYS A 152 -10.00 -8.99 -27.51
N GLN A 153 -11.30 -9.24 -27.64
CA GLN A 153 -11.88 -10.57 -27.49
C GLN A 153 -11.52 -11.51 -28.66
N SER A 154 -11.18 -10.94 -29.82
CA SER A 154 -10.88 -11.69 -31.04
C SER A 154 -9.41 -12.06 -31.18
N ILE A 155 -8.51 -11.43 -30.43
CA ILE A 155 -7.06 -11.67 -30.50
C ILE A 155 -6.56 -12.46 -29.27
N LYS A 156 -7.42 -13.27 -28.67
CA LYS A 156 -7.02 -14.22 -27.62
C LYS A 156 -6.42 -15.48 -28.22
#